data_AF-A0A923PSL1-F1
#
_entry.id   AF-A0A923PSL1-F1
#
_cell.length_a   1.000
_cell.length_b   1.000
_cell.length_c   1.000
_cell.angle_alpha   90.00
_cell.angle_beta   90.00
_cell.angle_gamma   90.00
#
_symmetry.space_group_name_H-M   'P 1'
#
loop_
_entity.id
_entity.type
_entity.pdbx_description
1 polymer ?
#
loop_
_entity_poly.entity_id
_entity_poly.type
_entity_poly.pdbx_seq_one_letter_code
_entity_poly.pdbx_strand_id
1 'polypeptide(L)'
;MRPSSIYLILFSTGALVVGVLLFARSRQRDPNRPENTSTAITAAEPTASAINSAITSTVDAGLARLGAILVSRDARPNEAGLTFKDDAAYRRFLARAQAQGLTIIDQLDTLRSVRVRYDRIDSLKKDLAQNAVDYAEAAANYFLRIPEKPAKASRADITQVPLRNTTLAFLGATGDRGNWGRGVTLAILDSGVSALDPTFTGRVRTIDIGAGSLPGTTGEAGHGTAVAGLAAGLAA
;
A
#
# COMPACT_ATOMS: atom_id res chain seq x y z
N MET A 1 -5.99 39.18 2.76
CA MET A 1 -4.77 38.65 3.40
C MET A 1 -4.47 37.29 2.80
N ARG A 2 -3.20 37.05 2.46
CA ARG A 2 -2.68 35.90 1.71
C ARG A 2 -2.81 34.59 2.50
N PRO A 3 -3.03 33.43 1.85
CA PRO A 3 -2.81 32.13 2.46
C PRO A 3 -1.31 31.81 2.47
N SER A 4 -0.79 31.42 3.64
CA SER A 4 0.58 30.93 3.81
C SER A 4 0.64 29.42 3.62
N SER A 5 1.28 29.02 2.52
CA SER A 5 1.75 27.65 2.25
C SER A 5 2.98 27.31 3.10
N ILE A 6 3.00 26.12 3.71
CA ILE A 6 4.21 25.53 4.33
C ILE A 6 4.36 24.08 3.81
N TYR A 7 5.36 23.92 2.93
CA TYR A 7 6.28 22.78 2.65
C TYR A 7 5.75 21.34 2.86
N LEU A 8 5.62 20.43 1.88
CA LEU A 8 6.57 19.91 0.87
C LEU A 8 8.02 19.76 1.36
N ILE A 9 8.44 18.54 1.66
CA ILE A 9 9.67 17.85 1.20
C ILE A 9 9.76 16.50 1.93
N LEU A 10 9.61 15.39 1.21
CA LEU A 10 10.18 14.08 1.57
C LEU A 10 10.10 13.10 0.39
N PHE A 11 10.69 13.47 -0.75
CA PHE A 11 11.04 12.52 -1.83
C PHE A 11 12.16 13.12 -2.69
N SER A 12 13.41 13.12 -2.21
CA SER A 12 14.53 13.53 -3.06
C SER A 12 15.91 13.08 -2.56
N THR A 13 16.06 11.89 -1.99
CA THR A 13 17.39 11.34 -1.65
C THR A 13 17.95 10.38 -2.71
N GLY A 14 17.09 9.73 -3.52
CA GLY A 14 17.57 8.80 -4.56
C GLY A 14 18.06 9.47 -5.85
N ALA A 15 17.36 10.47 -6.35
CA ALA A 15 17.66 11.08 -7.66
C ALA A 15 18.69 12.22 -7.61
N LEU A 16 18.84 12.89 -6.46
CA LEU A 16 19.77 14.03 -6.32
C LEU A 16 21.24 13.56 -6.22
N VAL A 17 21.50 12.40 -5.61
CA VAL A 17 22.86 11.86 -5.41
C VAL A 17 23.52 11.50 -6.74
N VAL A 18 22.76 11.00 -7.72
CA VAL A 18 23.29 10.66 -9.05
C VAL A 18 23.62 11.92 -9.86
N GLY A 19 22.80 12.97 -9.78
CA GLY A 19 23.04 14.24 -10.49
C GLY A 19 24.25 15.02 -9.98
N VAL A 20 24.44 15.06 -8.65
CA VAL A 20 25.59 15.77 -8.03
C VAL A 20 26.90 15.02 -8.23
N LEU A 21 26.90 13.69 -8.20
CA LEU A 21 28.10 12.89 -8.47
C LEU A 21 28.58 12.98 -9.93
N LEU A 22 27.67 13.13 -10.90
CA LEU A 22 28.03 13.36 -12.30
C LEU A 22 28.53 14.78 -12.56
N PHE A 23 28.00 15.78 -11.85
CA PHE A 23 28.42 17.18 -11.98
C PHE A 23 29.75 17.51 -11.25
N ALA A 24 30.02 16.88 -10.11
CA ALA A 24 31.29 17.06 -9.39
C ALA A 24 32.48 16.43 -10.13
N ARG A 25 32.26 15.32 -10.82
CA ARG A 25 33.31 14.62 -11.59
C ARG A 25 33.72 15.37 -12.88
N SER A 26 32.87 16.26 -13.40
CA SER A 26 33.17 17.05 -14.61
C SER A 26 33.99 18.31 -14.33
N ARG A 27 34.13 18.74 -13.08
CA ARG A 27 34.91 19.95 -12.71
C ARG A 27 36.31 19.72 -12.17
N GLN A 28 36.68 18.50 -11.80
CA GLN A 28 38.07 18.19 -11.44
C GLN A 28 38.89 17.82 -12.69
N ARG A 29 39.18 18.83 -13.53
CA ARG A 29 40.38 18.80 -14.39
C ARG A 29 41.44 19.65 -13.70
N ASP A 30 42.37 18.97 -13.03
CA ASP A 30 43.59 19.58 -12.53
C ASP A 30 44.44 20.09 -13.72
N PRO A 31 44.80 21.38 -13.81
CA PRO A 31 45.56 21.90 -14.94
C PRO A 31 47.05 21.52 -14.90
N ASN A 32 47.53 20.83 -13.86
CA ASN A 32 48.95 20.49 -13.68
C ASN A 32 49.16 19.02 -13.26
N ARG A 33 48.75 18.05 -14.10
CA ARG A 33 49.14 16.65 -13.92
C ARG A 33 50.16 16.23 -14.99
N PRO A 34 51.36 15.76 -14.61
CA PRO A 34 52.38 15.34 -15.57
C PRO A 34 51.94 14.07 -16.32
N GLU A 35 52.29 14.00 -17.61
CA GLU A 35 52.06 12.86 -18.50
C GLU A 35 52.70 11.59 -17.93
N ASN A 36 51.89 10.72 -17.34
CA ASN A 36 52.24 9.32 -17.16
C ASN A 36 51.43 8.51 -18.16
N THR A 37 52.18 7.82 -19.04
CA THR A 37 51.75 6.89 -20.07
C THR A 37 50.68 5.92 -19.54
N SER A 38 49.41 6.27 -19.79
CA SER A 38 48.28 5.39 -19.50
C SER A 38 48.08 4.48 -20.69
N THR A 39 48.32 3.18 -20.49
CA THR A 39 47.79 2.12 -21.34
C THR A 39 46.30 2.41 -21.58
N ALA A 40 45.94 2.62 -22.85
CA ALA A 40 44.58 2.95 -23.23
C ALA A 40 43.67 1.75 -22.95
N ILE A 41 42.97 1.77 -21.80
CA ILE A 41 41.70 1.07 -21.71
C ILE A 41 40.70 1.99 -22.40
N THR A 42 40.49 1.75 -23.68
CA THR A 42 39.39 2.34 -24.44
C THR A 42 38.08 1.83 -23.83
N ALA A 43 37.58 2.54 -22.82
CA ALA A 43 36.20 2.38 -22.37
C ALA A 43 35.31 2.95 -23.48
N ALA A 44 34.86 2.07 -24.37
CA ALA A 44 33.92 2.44 -25.43
C ALA A 44 32.69 3.09 -24.79
N GLU A 45 32.30 4.27 -25.27
CA GLU A 45 31.03 4.88 -24.89
C GLU A 45 29.89 3.92 -25.29
N PRO A 46 28.93 3.65 -24.39
CA PRO A 46 27.82 2.77 -24.71
C PRO A 46 27.02 3.38 -25.87
N THR A 47 26.90 2.63 -26.96
CA THR A 47 26.12 3.06 -28.11
C THR A 47 24.64 3.15 -27.75
N ALA A 48 23.87 4.00 -28.43
CA ALA A 48 22.42 4.11 -28.26
C ALA A 48 21.70 2.75 -28.35
N SER A 49 22.25 1.82 -29.15
CA SER A 49 21.72 0.45 -29.28
C SER A 49 21.94 -0.39 -28.01
N ALA A 50 23.08 -0.24 -27.34
CA ALA A 50 23.37 -0.91 -26.07
C ALA A 50 22.49 -0.37 -24.93
N ILE A 51 22.26 0.95 -24.90
CA ILE A 51 21.37 1.60 -23.94
C ILE A 51 19.92 1.12 -24.13
N ASN A 52 19.43 1.10 -25.38
CA ASN A 52 18.08 0.63 -25.68
C ASN A 52 17.91 -0.85 -25.32
N SER A 53 18.91 -1.69 -25.61
CA SER A 53 18.88 -3.12 -25.25
C SER A 53 18.85 -3.34 -23.74
N ALA A 54 19.60 -2.55 -22.97
CA ALA A 54 19.61 -2.62 -21.51
C ALA A 54 18.30 -2.12 -20.87
N ILE A 55 17.66 -1.11 -21.47
CA ILE A 55 16.34 -0.63 -21.04
C ILE A 55 15.28 -1.70 -21.29
N THR A 56 15.25 -2.28 -22.49
CA THR A 56 14.30 -3.35 -22.85
C THR A 56 14.44 -4.56 -21.92
N SER A 57 15.66 -5.03 -21.66
CA SER A 57 15.87 -6.17 -20.77
C SER A 57 15.43 -5.89 -19.32
N THR A 58 15.58 -4.65 -18.85
CA THR A 58 15.11 -4.23 -17.52
C THR A 58 13.58 -4.22 -17.44
N VAL A 59 12.92 -3.71 -18.48
CA VAL A 59 11.45 -3.72 -18.58
C VAL A 59 10.91 -5.15 -18.63
N ASP A 60 11.53 -6.01 -19.45
CA ASP A 60 11.13 -7.42 -19.58
C ASP A 60 11.29 -8.18 -18.26
N ALA A 61 12.41 -7.97 -17.55
CA ALA A 61 12.62 -8.56 -16.23
C ALA A 61 11.59 -8.08 -15.20
N GLY A 62 11.24 -6.78 -15.23
CA GLY A 62 10.20 -6.21 -14.38
C GLY A 62 8.82 -6.82 -14.65
N LEU A 63 8.43 -6.93 -15.92
CA LEU A 63 7.16 -7.54 -16.35
C LEU A 63 7.11 -9.05 -16.07
N ALA A 64 8.24 -9.75 -16.17
CA ALA A 64 8.34 -11.16 -15.79
C ALA A 64 8.11 -11.34 -14.28
N ARG A 65 8.75 -10.52 -13.45
CA ARG A 65 8.57 -10.54 -11.99
C ARG A 65 7.14 -10.20 -11.59
N LEU A 66 6.56 -9.16 -12.19
CA LEU A 66 5.15 -8.83 -11.99
C LEU A 66 4.25 -10.00 -12.39
N GLY A 67 4.54 -10.62 -13.54
CA GLY A 67 3.82 -11.80 -14.01
C GLY A 67 3.81 -12.94 -12.99
N ALA A 68 4.95 -13.22 -12.36
CA ALA A 68 5.06 -14.24 -11.32
C ALA A 68 4.24 -13.90 -10.06
N ILE A 69 4.21 -12.62 -9.67
CA ILE A 69 3.46 -12.14 -8.50
C ILE A 69 1.94 -12.22 -8.75
N LEU A 70 1.48 -11.83 -9.93
CA LEU A 70 0.06 -11.83 -10.31
C LEU A 70 -0.57 -13.23 -10.36
N VAL A 71 0.22 -14.28 -10.55
CA VAL A 71 -0.25 -15.67 -10.60
C VAL A 71 0.09 -16.46 -9.33
N SER A 72 0.59 -15.79 -8.29
CA SER A 72 0.87 -16.43 -7.01
C SER A 72 -0.41 -16.96 -6.35
N ARG A 73 -0.29 -18.01 -5.52
CA ARG A 73 -1.45 -18.64 -4.86
C ARG A 73 -2.19 -17.71 -3.90
N ASP A 74 -1.49 -16.72 -3.37
CA ASP A 74 -2.05 -15.74 -2.43
C ASP A 74 -2.69 -14.55 -3.15
N ALA A 75 -2.59 -14.48 -4.48
CA ALA A 75 -3.24 -13.46 -5.30
C ALA A 75 -4.58 -13.96 -5.86
N ARG A 76 -5.55 -13.05 -5.96
CA ARG A 76 -6.79 -13.31 -6.69
C ARG A 76 -6.46 -13.55 -8.17
N PRO A 77 -6.85 -14.71 -8.73
CA PRO A 77 -6.56 -15.00 -10.12
C PRO A 77 -7.16 -13.94 -11.04
N ASN A 78 -6.42 -13.62 -12.10
CA ASN A 78 -6.88 -12.76 -13.19
C ASN A 78 -7.24 -11.33 -12.77
N GLU A 79 -6.67 -10.84 -11.67
CA GLU A 79 -6.91 -9.49 -11.18
C GLU A 79 -5.62 -8.74 -10.83
N ALA A 80 -5.62 -7.43 -11.05
CA ALA A 80 -4.54 -6.55 -10.67
C ALA A 80 -5.07 -5.22 -10.12
N GLY A 81 -4.32 -4.64 -9.19
CA GLY A 81 -4.46 -3.24 -8.79
C GLY A 81 -3.49 -2.38 -9.59
N LEU A 82 -3.97 -1.29 -10.17
CA LEU A 82 -3.16 -0.34 -10.93
C LEU A 82 -3.33 1.06 -10.34
N THR A 83 -2.22 1.78 -10.17
CA THR A 83 -2.21 3.17 -9.68
C THR A 83 -1.49 4.05 -10.69
N PHE A 84 -2.04 5.24 -10.96
CA PHE A 84 -1.55 6.14 -12.00
C PHE A 84 -0.85 7.37 -11.42
N LYS A 85 0.15 7.88 -12.15
CA LYS A 85 0.96 9.02 -11.68
C LYS A 85 0.14 10.31 -11.54
N ASP A 86 -0.80 10.52 -12.45
CA ASP A 86 -1.61 11.73 -12.52
C ASP A 86 -3.03 11.46 -13.06
N ASP A 87 -3.89 12.47 -12.96
CA ASP A 87 -5.29 12.37 -13.39
C ASP A 87 -5.42 12.18 -14.90
N ALA A 88 -4.45 12.65 -15.70
CA ALA A 88 -4.49 12.50 -17.14
C ALA A 88 -4.15 11.05 -17.54
N ALA A 89 -3.15 10.44 -16.92
CA ALA A 89 -2.79 9.04 -17.06
C ALA A 89 -3.95 8.12 -16.64
N TYR A 90 -4.57 8.41 -15.50
CA TYR A 90 -5.76 7.70 -15.02
C TYR A 90 -6.89 7.75 -16.05
N ARG A 91 -7.27 8.95 -16.52
CA ARG A 91 -8.32 9.11 -17.54
C ARG A 91 -7.98 8.44 -18.87
N ARG A 92 -6.71 8.49 -19.32
CA ARG A 92 -6.27 7.76 -20.52
C ARG A 92 -6.44 6.26 -20.36
N PHE A 93 -6.14 5.71 -19.18
CA PHE A 93 -6.35 4.31 -18.90
C PHE A 93 -7.84 3.94 -18.94
N LEU A 94 -8.69 4.70 -18.25
CA LEU A 94 -10.15 4.47 -18.25
C LEU A 94 -10.71 4.42 -19.67
N ALA A 95 -10.24 5.29 -20.55
CA ALA A 95 -10.69 5.36 -21.95
C ALA A 95 -10.21 4.17 -22.81
N ARG A 96 -9.09 3.53 -22.48
CA ARG A 96 -8.48 2.47 -23.33
C ARG A 96 -8.61 1.05 -22.77
N ALA A 97 -8.89 0.89 -21.48
CA ALA A 97 -8.82 -0.40 -20.78
C ALA A 97 -9.61 -1.52 -21.49
N GLN A 98 -10.89 -1.25 -21.81
CA GLN A 98 -11.75 -2.24 -22.44
C GLN A 98 -11.25 -2.65 -23.83
N ALA A 99 -10.74 -1.71 -24.63
CA ALA A 99 -10.17 -1.98 -25.94
C ALA A 99 -8.89 -2.84 -25.87
N GLN A 100 -8.21 -2.87 -24.72
CA GLN A 100 -7.04 -3.70 -24.45
C GLN A 100 -7.40 -5.06 -23.80
N GLY A 101 -8.69 -5.38 -23.65
CA GLY A 101 -9.16 -6.60 -22.99
C GLY A 101 -8.97 -6.57 -21.47
N LEU A 102 -9.00 -5.38 -20.87
CA LEU A 102 -8.99 -5.18 -19.43
C LEU A 102 -10.38 -4.70 -18.99
N THR A 103 -10.99 -5.42 -18.06
CA THR A 103 -12.28 -5.03 -17.47
C THR A 103 -12.04 -4.31 -16.16
N ILE A 104 -12.47 -3.06 -16.05
CA ILE A 104 -12.42 -2.33 -14.78
C ILE A 104 -13.55 -2.86 -13.90
N ILE A 105 -13.21 -3.42 -12.74
CA ILE A 105 -14.17 -4.02 -11.81
C ILE A 105 -14.36 -3.18 -10.54
N ASP A 106 -13.42 -2.29 -10.22
CA ASP A 106 -13.56 -1.32 -9.13
C ASP A 106 -12.65 -0.10 -9.35
N GLN A 107 -12.98 1.04 -8.74
CA GLN A 107 -12.30 2.32 -8.93
C GLN A 107 -12.24 3.15 -7.64
N LEU A 108 -11.09 3.78 -7.41
CA LEU A 108 -10.88 4.77 -6.36
C LEU A 108 -10.28 6.03 -6.98
N ASP A 109 -11.15 6.89 -7.52
CA ASP A 109 -10.79 8.06 -8.32
C ASP A 109 -9.82 9.00 -7.57
N THR A 110 -10.07 9.26 -6.29
CA THR A 110 -9.23 10.12 -5.44
C THR A 110 -7.80 9.60 -5.30
N LEU A 111 -7.61 8.27 -5.39
CA LEU A 111 -6.29 7.64 -5.34
C LEU A 111 -5.72 7.36 -6.72
N ARG A 112 -6.48 7.64 -7.80
CA ARG A 112 -6.12 7.27 -9.18
C ARG A 112 -5.77 5.79 -9.24
N SER A 113 -6.63 4.96 -8.63
CA SER A 113 -6.43 3.52 -8.56
C SER A 113 -7.62 2.78 -9.12
N VAL A 114 -7.34 1.67 -9.80
CA VAL A 114 -8.35 0.76 -10.33
C VAL A 114 -8.01 -0.66 -9.96
N ARG A 115 -9.06 -1.45 -9.77
CA ARG A 115 -8.97 -2.91 -9.80
C ARG A 115 -9.46 -3.36 -11.16
N VAL A 116 -8.62 -4.12 -11.86
CA VAL A 116 -8.94 -4.64 -13.19
C VAL A 116 -8.95 -6.16 -13.16
N ARG A 117 -9.82 -6.74 -13.99
CA ARG A 117 -9.80 -8.13 -14.39
C ARG A 117 -9.22 -8.24 -15.80
N TYR A 118 -8.40 -9.26 -16.02
CA TYR A 118 -7.81 -9.57 -17.32
C TYR A 118 -8.09 -11.02 -17.71
N ASP A 119 -8.48 -11.27 -18.95
CA ASP A 119 -8.71 -12.64 -19.43
C ASP A 119 -7.40 -13.38 -19.67
N ARG A 120 -6.38 -12.64 -20.11
CA ARG A 120 -5.02 -13.13 -20.35
C ARG A 120 -4.02 -12.14 -19.77
N ILE A 121 -3.03 -12.64 -19.04
CA ILE A 121 -1.99 -11.80 -18.43
C ILE A 121 -1.21 -10.98 -19.47
N ASP A 122 -1.10 -11.48 -20.70
CA ASP A 122 -0.41 -10.79 -21.78
C ASP A 122 -1.11 -9.50 -22.20
N SER A 123 -2.44 -9.40 -22.08
CA SER A 123 -3.17 -8.15 -22.30
C SER A 123 -2.73 -7.07 -21.31
N LEU A 124 -2.61 -7.44 -20.03
CA LEU A 124 -2.15 -6.52 -18.99
C LEU A 124 -0.68 -6.14 -19.19
N LYS A 125 0.20 -7.12 -19.44
CA LYS A 125 1.63 -6.86 -19.70
C LYS A 125 1.82 -5.95 -20.91
N LYS A 126 1.03 -6.14 -21.98
CA LYS A 126 1.07 -5.30 -23.17
C LYS A 126 0.69 -3.86 -22.84
N ASP A 127 -0.40 -3.61 -22.11
CA ASP A 127 -0.78 -2.24 -21.75
C ASP A 127 0.28 -1.57 -20.86
N LEU A 128 0.80 -2.30 -19.86
CA LEU A 128 1.87 -1.83 -18.98
C LEU A 128 3.14 -1.47 -19.76
N ALA A 129 3.54 -2.29 -20.74
CA ALA A 129 4.71 -2.02 -21.57
C ALA A 129 4.49 -0.80 -22.48
N GLN A 130 3.33 -0.72 -23.15
CA GLN A 130 3.02 0.33 -24.11
C GLN A 130 2.79 1.70 -23.45
N ASN A 131 2.33 1.70 -22.19
CA ASN A 131 1.96 2.92 -21.46
C ASN A 131 2.71 3.03 -20.13
N ALA A 132 3.94 2.51 -20.03
CA ALA A 132 4.71 2.47 -18.78
C ALA A 132 4.85 3.84 -18.09
N VAL A 133 4.84 4.92 -18.87
CA VAL A 133 4.89 6.30 -18.36
C VAL A 133 3.67 6.70 -17.54
N ASP A 134 2.51 6.07 -17.76
CA ASP A 134 1.25 6.41 -17.08
C ASP A 134 1.17 5.83 -15.65
N TYR A 135 1.88 4.72 -15.40
CA TYR A 135 1.73 3.92 -14.19
C TYR A 135 2.67 4.35 -13.06
N ALA A 136 2.11 4.58 -11.88
CA ALA A 136 2.88 4.70 -10.64
C ALA A 136 3.17 3.31 -10.06
N GLU A 137 2.21 2.39 -10.14
CA GLU A 137 2.33 1.03 -9.60
C GLU A 137 1.39 0.06 -10.33
N ALA A 138 1.83 -1.21 -10.41
CA ALA A 138 0.99 -2.35 -10.74
C ALA A 138 1.26 -3.46 -9.70
N ALA A 139 0.21 -3.97 -9.09
CA ALA A 139 0.29 -4.92 -7.98
C ALA A 139 -0.72 -6.06 -8.12
N ALA A 140 -0.42 -7.20 -7.48
CA ALA A 140 -1.37 -8.28 -7.33
C ALA A 140 -2.46 -7.92 -6.30
N ASN A 141 -3.68 -8.40 -6.56
CA ASN A 141 -4.77 -8.28 -5.60
C ASN A 141 -4.73 -9.45 -4.62
N TYR A 142 -3.96 -9.32 -3.54
CA TYR A 142 -3.79 -10.39 -2.56
C TYR A 142 -5.05 -10.69 -1.75
N PHE A 143 -5.23 -11.96 -1.39
CA PHE A 143 -6.19 -12.32 -0.34
C PHE A 143 -5.68 -11.81 1.00
N LEU A 144 -6.50 -10.99 1.67
CA LEU A 144 -6.25 -10.68 3.07
C LEU A 144 -6.61 -11.91 3.91
N ARG A 145 -5.68 -12.36 4.75
CA ARG A 145 -5.90 -13.46 5.70
C ARG A 145 -5.77 -12.92 7.11
N ILE A 146 -6.65 -13.38 7.99
CA ILE A 146 -6.53 -13.08 9.41
C ILE A 146 -5.32 -13.85 9.96
N PRO A 147 -4.41 -13.19 10.69
CA PRO A 147 -3.27 -13.86 11.28
C PRO A 147 -3.71 -15.03 12.16
N GLU A 148 -2.96 -16.13 12.12
CA GLU A 148 -3.24 -17.27 12.98
C GLU A 148 -3.05 -16.90 14.45
N LYS A 149 -3.93 -17.41 15.32
CA LYS A 149 -3.79 -17.23 16.76
C LYS A 149 -2.44 -17.82 17.20
N PRO A 150 -1.59 -17.06 17.92
CA PRO A 150 -0.35 -17.59 18.44
C PRO A 150 -0.60 -18.83 19.30
N ALA A 151 0.29 -19.82 19.19
CA ALA A 151 0.24 -21.00 20.05
C ALA A 151 0.27 -20.56 21.53
N LYS A 152 -0.55 -21.21 22.37
CA LYS A 152 -0.52 -20.97 23.82
C LYS A 152 0.91 -21.23 24.30
N ALA A 153 1.56 -20.23 24.89
CA ALA A 153 2.87 -20.42 25.48
C ALA A 153 2.81 -21.53 26.53
N SER A 154 3.80 -22.43 26.52
CA SER A 154 3.93 -23.45 27.56
C SER A 154 4.26 -22.75 28.89
N ARG A 155 3.24 -22.59 29.72
CA ARG A 155 3.31 -21.98 31.05
C ARG A 155 2.50 -22.85 31.98
N ALA A 156 2.95 -22.96 33.22
CA ALA A 156 2.16 -23.61 34.26
C ALA A 156 0.77 -22.96 34.30
N ASP A 157 -0.27 -23.78 34.37
CA ASP A 157 -1.62 -23.27 34.51
C ASP A 157 -1.73 -22.57 35.86
N ILE A 158 -1.94 -21.26 35.81
CA ILE A 158 -2.23 -20.42 36.97
C ILE A 158 -3.73 -20.15 37.02
N THR A 159 -4.26 -19.93 38.22
CA THR A 159 -5.64 -19.46 38.39
C THR A 159 -5.77 -18.10 37.71
N GLN A 160 -6.54 -18.05 36.63
CA GLN A 160 -6.80 -16.81 35.89
C GLN A 160 -7.89 -16.01 36.61
N VAL A 161 -7.63 -14.73 36.86
CA VAL A 161 -8.62 -13.79 37.41
C VAL A 161 -9.22 -12.98 36.25
N PRO A 162 -10.56 -12.89 36.12
CA PRO A 162 -11.17 -12.10 35.05
C PRO A 162 -10.81 -10.62 35.12
N LEU A 163 -10.40 -10.03 34.00
CA LEU A 163 -9.98 -8.62 33.91
C LEU A 163 -11.14 -7.64 34.15
N ARG A 164 -12.39 -8.02 33.79
CA ARG A 164 -13.61 -7.18 33.95
C ARG A 164 -13.37 -5.75 33.45
N ASN A 165 -13.86 -4.74 34.19
CA ASN A 165 -13.73 -3.33 33.84
C ASN A 165 -12.41 -2.70 34.34
N THR A 166 -11.40 -3.53 34.64
CA THR A 166 -10.10 -3.06 35.14
C THR A 166 -9.02 -2.97 34.05
N THR A 167 -9.34 -3.24 32.79
CA THR A 167 -8.39 -3.19 31.66
C THR A 167 -7.58 -1.91 31.61
N LEU A 168 -8.23 -0.74 31.74
CA LEU A 168 -7.53 0.54 31.70
C LEU A 168 -6.59 0.71 32.90
N ALA A 169 -7.04 0.33 34.11
CA ALA A 169 -6.20 0.37 35.30
C ALA A 169 -4.99 -0.58 35.19
N PHE A 170 -5.20 -1.78 34.62
CA PHE A 170 -4.14 -2.74 34.32
C PHE A 170 -3.10 -2.18 33.35
N LEU A 171 -3.53 -1.38 32.35
CA LEU A 171 -2.65 -0.67 31.43
C LEU A 171 -1.98 0.58 32.04
N GLY A 172 -2.11 0.79 33.37
CA GLY A 172 -1.50 1.92 34.07
C GLY A 172 -2.28 3.23 33.97
N ALA A 173 -3.51 3.17 33.43
CA ALA A 173 -4.34 4.34 33.33
C ALA A 173 -4.97 4.62 34.73
N THR A 174 -4.44 5.62 35.44
CA THR A 174 -4.90 6.09 36.78
C THR A 174 -5.60 7.47 36.73
N GLY A 175 -6.44 7.81 37.72
CA GLY A 175 -7.18 9.09 37.79
C GLY A 175 -8.53 9.16 37.04
N ASP A 176 -9.14 10.36 37.00
CA ASP A 176 -10.42 10.62 36.30
C ASP A 176 -10.26 10.58 34.78
N ARG A 177 -11.20 9.88 34.12
CA ARG A 177 -11.23 9.62 32.67
C ARG A 177 -12.55 9.99 32.01
N GLY A 178 -13.48 10.63 32.73
CA GLY A 178 -14.84 10.84 32.24
C GLY A 178 -14.93 11.61 30.91
N ASN A 179 -13.87 12.35 30.54
CA ASN A 179 -13.81 13.13 29.31
C ASN A 179 -12.84 12.58 28.25
N TRP A 180 -12.17 11.46 28.51
CA TRP A 180 -11.21 10.89 27.56
C TRP A 180 -11.93 10.44 26.28
N GLY A 181 -11.39 10.85 25.12
CA GLY A 181 -11.96 10.50 23.82
C GLY A 181 -13.30 11.18 23.47
N ARG A 182 -13.83 12.09 24.32
CA ARG A 182 -15.06 12.82 24.02
C ARG A 182 -14.89 13.65 22.74
N GLY A 183 -15.82 13.50 21.80
CA GLY A 183 -15.80 14.19 20.51
C GLY A 183 -14.88 13.55 19.45
N VAL A 184 -14.16 12.48 19.78
CA VAL A 184 -13.33 11.74 18.82
C VAL A 184 -14.16 10.66 18.13
N THR A 185 -14.08 10.62 16.79
CA THR A 185 -14.65 9.53 15.99
C THR A 185 -13.55 8.51 15.67
N LEU A 186 -13.76 7.24 15.99
CA LEU A 186 -12.85 6.15 15.64
C LEU A 186 -13.42 5.36 14.45
N ALA A 187 -12.59 5.13 13.44
CA ALA A 187 -12.91 4.22 12.34
C ALA A 187 -12.40 2.81 12.67
N ILE A 188 -13.29 1.82 12.66
CA ILE A 188 -12.97 0.41 12.88
C ILE A 188 -13.17 -0.32 11.55
N LEU A 189 -12.07 -0.74 10.93
CA LEU A 189 -12.08 -1.58 9.72
C LEU A 189 -11.93 -3.04 10.13
N ASP A 190 -13.07 -3.73 10.26
CA ASP A 190 -13.15 -5.09 10.79
C ASP A 190 -14.41 -5.82 10.24
N SER A 191 -14.79 -6.97 10.80
CA SER A 191 -15.96 -7.78 10.45
C SER A 191 -17.33 -7.14 10.79
N GLY A 192 -17.33 -5.84 11.12
CA GLY A 192 -18.51 -5.10 11.58
C GLY A 192 -18.63 -5.00 13.10
N VAL A 193 -19.41 -4.02 13.56
CA VAL A 193 -19.69 -3.77 14.98
C VAL A 193 -21.18 -3.91 15.22
N SER A 194 -21.57 -4.73 16.20
CA SER A 194 -22.98 -4.85 16.58
C SER A 194 -23.48 -3.56 17.22
N ALA A 195 -24.30 -2.80 16.48
CA ALA A 195 -24.96 -1.62 17.02
C ALA A 195 -26.04 -1.94 18.07
N LEU A 196 -26.46 -3.20 18.17
CA LEU A 196 -27.41 -3.68 19.19
C LEU A 196 -26.74 -3.94 20.54
N ASP A 197 -25.40 -3.95 20.60
CA ASP A 197 -24.68 -4.11 21.86
C ASP A 197 -24.93 -2.88 22.77
N PRO A 198 -25.44 -3.08 24.01
CA PRO A 198 -25.74 -1.99 24.94
C PRO A 198 -24.53 -1.09 25.24
N THR A 199 -23.31 -1.60 25.06
CA THR A 199 -22.07 -0.87 25.28
C THR A 199 -21.92 0.34 24.36
N PHE A 200 -22.58 0.36 23.19
CA PHE A 200 -22.43 1.42 22.19
C PHE A 200 -23.65 2.31 21.96
N THR A 201 -24.74 2.20 22.73
CA THR A 201 -26.04 2.86 22.54
C THR A 201 -25.99 4.16 21.69
N GLY A 202 -26.36 4.07 20.40
CA GLY A 202 -26.46 5.21 19.49
C GLY A 202 -25.14 5.82 18.99
N ARG A 203 -23.99 5.20 19.27
CA ARG A 203 -22.64 5.71 18.93
C ARG A 203 -21.99 5.01 17.73
N VAL A 204 -22.63 4.00 17.15
CA VAL A 204 -22.12 3.26 15.99
C VAL A 204 -22.72 3.82 14.70
N ARG A 205 -21.86 4.11 13.73
CA ARG A 205 -22.22 4.39 12.34
C ARG A 205 -21.47 3.40 11.47
N THR A 206 -22.18 2.80 10.51
CA THR A 206 -21.59 1.75 9.67
C THR A 206 -21.51 2.21 8.22
N ILE A 207 -20.38 1.91 7.59
CA ILE A 207 -20.19 1.94 6.14
C ILE A 207 -19.88 0.51 5.73
N ASP A 208 -20.74 -0.09 4.91
CA ASP A 208 -20.49 -1.41 4.33
C ASP A 208 -19.69 -1.25 3.04
N ILE A 209 -18.54 -1.91 2.98
CA ILE A 209 -17.63 -1.91 1.83
C ILE A 209 -17.70 -3.20 1.01
N GLY A 210 -18.80 -3.96 1.14
CA GLY A 210 -19.14 -5.11 0.30
C GLY A 210 -19.21 -6.45 1.02
N ALA A 211 -19.20 -6.46 2.36
CA ALA A 211 -19.24 -7.68 3.18
C ALA A 211 -20.48 -7.78 4.09
N GLY A 212 -21.36 -6.77 4.08
CA GLY A 212 -22.47 -6.65 5.00
C GLY A 212 -22.15 -5.73 6.17
N SER A 213 -23.18 -5.11 6.74
CA SER A 213 -23.08 -4.20 7.90
C SER A 213 -23.27 -4.89 9.25
N LEU A 214 -23.59 -6.19 9.24
CA LEU A 214 -23.84 -6.99 10.43
C LEU A 214 -22.65 -7.94 10.66
N PRO A 215 -22.30 -8.24 11.92
CA PRO A 215 -21.40 -9.35 12.20
C PRO A 215 -21.93 -10.60 11.49
N GLY A 216 -21.11 -11.25 10.67
CA GLY A 216 -21.50 -12.45 9.95
C GLY A 216 -21.95 -13.59 10.89
N THR A 217 -22.32 -14.75 10.34
CA THR A 217 -22.72 -15.92 11.16
C THR A 217 -21.58 -16.92 11.42
N THR A 218 -20.37 -16.61 10.97
CA THR A 218 -19.18 -17.46 11.06
C THR A 218 -18.49 -17.32 12.42
N GLY A 219 -17.48 -18.14 12.71
CA GLY A 219 -16.73 -18.10 13.98
C GLY A 219 -16.00 -16.77 14.29
N GLU A 220 -16.02 -15.81 13.38
CA GLU A 220 -15.44 -14.46 13.53
C GLU A 220 -16.50 -13.37 13.70
N ALA A 221 -17.76 -13.77 13.79
CA ALA A 221 -18.87 -12.94 14.22
C ALA A 221 -18.54 -12.28 15.58
N GLY A 222 -18.43 -10.95 15.58
CA GLY A 222 -18.20 -10.18 16.81
C GLY A 222 -16.74 -9.83 17.10
N HIS A 223 -15.77 -10.21 16.26
CA HIS A 223 -14.39 -9.69 16.38
C HIS A 223 -14.37 -8.15 16.35
N GLY A 224 -15.00 -7.54 15.35
CA GLY A 224 -15.12 -6.08 15.27
C GLY A 224 -15.85 -5.47 16.47
N THR A 225 -16.90 -6.12 17.00
CA THR A 225 -17.57 -5.70 18.25
C THR A 225 -16.61 -5.73 19.44
N ALA A 226 -15.79 -6.78 19.59
CA ALA A 226 -14.81 -6.88 20.67
C ALA A 226 -13.71 -5.81 20.56
N VAL A 227 -13.18 -5.58 19.35
CA VAL A 227 -12.21 -4.51 19.06
C VAL A 227 -12.80 -3.15 19.40
N ALA A 228 -14.03 -2.87 18.95
CA ALA A 228 -14.73 -1.64 19.26
C ALA A 228 -14.98 -1.48 20.77
N GLY A 229 -15.26 -2.58 21.47
CA GLY A 229 -15.53 -2.59 22.92
C GLY A 229 -14.31 -2.19 23.72
N LEU A 230 -13.13 -2.68 23.33
CA LEU A 230 -11.86 -2.27 23.90
C LEU A 230 -11.53 -0.79 23.59
N ALA A 231 -11.84 -0.34 22.37
CA ALA A 231 -11.47 1.01 21.92
C ALA A 231 -12.38 2.12 22.48
N ALA A 232 -13.69 1.87 22.54
CA ALA A 232 -14.69 2.91 22.80
C ALA A 232 -15.92 2.42 23.57
N GLY A 233 -15.87 1.22 24.16
CA GLY A 233 -16.99 0.68 24.91
C GLY A 233 -17.25 1.45 26.21
N LEU A 234 -18.53 1.62 26.58
CA LEU A 234 -18.87 2.12 27.91
C LEU A 234 -18.50 1.07 28.95
N ALA A 235 -17.79 1.47 30.01
CA ALA A 235 -17.68 0.65 31.19
C ALA A 235 -19.05 0.60 31.88
N ALA A 236 -19.61 -0.60 32.06
CA ALA A 236 -20.79 -0.82 32.90
C ALA A 236 -20.47 -0.70 34.39
#